data_AF-A0A381DHH5-F1
#
_entry.id   AF-A0A381DHH5-F1
#
_cell.length_a   1.000
_cell.length_b   1.000
_cell.length_c   1.000
_cell.angle_alpha   90.00
_cell.angle_beta   90.00
_cell.angle_gamma   90.00
#
_symmetry.space_group_name_H-M   'P 1'
#
loop_
_entity.id
_entity.type
_entity.pdbx_description
1 polymer ?
#
loop_
_entity_poly.entity_id
_entity_poly.type
_entity_poly.pdbx_seq_one_letter_code
_entity_poly.pdbx_strand_id
1 'polypeptide(L)'
;MKTDKICEKYSKENISINTWIEDDIFFIKGDSKTLMFLADLIKAQAKETRNDNICIGKSVAGSKFFSKKAKFGILIQNTDSKI
;
A
#
# COMPACT_ATOMS: atom_id res chain seq x y z
N MET A 1 -1.83 8.61 -11.70
CA MET A 1 -3.10 7.85 -11.79
C MET A 1 -3.62 7.82 -10.37
N LYS A 2 -4.77 8.42 -10.08
CA LYS A 2 -5.19 8.63 -8.68
C LYS A 2 -5.30 7.30 -7.93
N THR A 3 -4.79 7.26 -6.72
CA THR A 3 -4.70 6.09 -5.84
C THR A 3 -6.03 5.37 -5.68
N ASP A 4 -7.14 6.12 -5.63
CA ASP A 4 -8.50 5.59 -5.52
C ASP A 4 -8.83 4.62 -6.65
N LYS A 5 -8.42 4.92 -7.89
CA LYS A 5 -8.68 4.05 -9.05
C LYS A 5 -7.92 2.73 -8.96
N ILE A 6 -6.73 2.75 -8.34
CA ILE A 6 -5.94 1.53 -8.11
C ILE A 6 -6.62 0.70 -7.03
N CYS A 7 -6.98 1.31 -5.90
CA CYS A 7 -7.73 0.64 -4.84
C CYS A 7 -9.05 0.04 -5.35
N GLU A 8 -9.77 0.74 -6.23
CA GLU A 8 -10.99 0.24 -6.85
C GLU A 8 -10.71 -0.96 -7.78
N LYS A 9 -9.72 -0.85 -8.67
CA LYS A 9 -9.28 -1.95 -9.56
C LYS A 9 -8.99 -3.23 -8.77
N TYR A 10 -8.25 -3.11 -7.68
CA TYR A 10 -7.85 -4.24 -6.85
C TYR A 10 -8.89 -4.64 -5.79
N SER A 11 -9.97 -3.86 -5.60
CA SER A 11 -11.02 -4.17 -4.63
C SER A 11 -11.83 -5.43 -4.96
N LYS A 12 -11.83 -5.83 -6.24
CA LYS A 12 -12.50 -7.03 -6.74
C LYS A 12 -11.60 -8.28 -6.65
N GLU A 13 -10.32 -8.08 -6.35
CA GLU A 13 -9.33 -9.14 -6.21
C GLU A 13 -9.17 -9.56 -4.75
N ASN A 14 -8.75 -10.80 -4.51
CA ASN A 14 -8.46 -11.27 -3.16
C ASN A 14 -7.05 -10.86 -2.72
N ILE A 15 -6.90 -9.60 -2.29
CA ILE A 15 -5.64 -9.03 -1.84
C ILE A 15 -5.45 -9.27 -0.34
N SER A 16 -4.25 -9.73 0.04
CA SER A 16 -3.92 -10.02 1.44
C SER A 16 -2.46 -9.69 1.75
N ILE A 17 -2.22 -8.45 2.17
CA ILE A 17 -0.94 -7.91 2.61
C ILE A 17 -0.63 -8.42 4.03
N ASN A 18 0.54 -9.00 4.22
CA ASN A 18 1.09 -9.30 5.52
C ASN A 18 2.40 -8.54 5.75
N THR A 19 2.54 -7.91 6.91
CA THR A 19 3.71 -7.10 7.27
C THR A 19 4.18 -7.43 8.68
N TRP A 20 5.50 -7.53 8.87
CA TRP A 20 6.13 -7.71 10.18
C TRP A 20 7.58 -7.24 10.14
N ILE A 21 8.22 -7.16 11.30
CA ILE A 21 9.66 -6.90 11.46
C ILE A 21 10.26 -8.14 12.12
N GLU A 22 11.39 -8.60 11.61
CA GLU A 22 12.19 -9.71 12.15
C GLU A 22 13.65 -9.41 11.83
N ASP A 23 14.53 -9.47 12.83
CA ASP A 23 15.97 -9.18 12.72
C ASP A 23 16.30 -7.89 11.96
N ASP A 24 15.66 -6.78 12.33
CA ASP A 24 15.78 -5.45 11.70
C ASP A 24 15.37 -5.39 10.21
N ILE A 25 14.74 -6.45 9.69
CA ILE A 25 14.21 -6.52 8.32
C ILE A 25 12.69 -6.30 8.35
N PHE A 26 12.22 -5.35 7.54
CA PHE A 26 10.78 -5.15 7.31
C PHE A 26 10.28 -6.07 6.20
N PHE A 27 9.38 -6.98 6.53
CA PHE A 27 8.79 -7.92 5.59
C PHE A 27 7.49 -7.38 5.03
N ILE A 28 7.34 -7.52 3.71
CA ILE A 28 6.08 -7.38 2.99
C ILE A 28 5.83 -8.69 2.26
N LYS A 29 4.76 -9.41 2.62
CA LYS A 29 4.39 -10.68 2.01
C LYS A 29 2.99 -10.61 1.42
N GLY A 30 2.87 -11.16 0.22
CA GLY A 30 1.62 -11.32 -0.51
C GLY A 30 1.85 -12.21 -1.72
N ASP A 31 0.77 -12.63 -2.37
CA ASP A 31 0.84 -13.28 -3.68
C ASP A 31 1.21 -12.27 -4.78
N SER A 32 1.43 -12.75 -6.01
CA SER A 32 1.80 -11.90 -7.15
C SER A 32 0.84 -10.72 -7.34
N LYS A 33 -0.47 -10.94 -7.17
CA LYS A 33 -1.48 -9.88 -7.30
C LYS A 33 -1.35 -8.81 -6.21
N THR A 34 -1.14 -9.24 -4.97
CA THR A 34 -0.90 -8.35 -3.82
C THR A 34 0.37 -7.52 -4.00
N LEU A 35 1.45 -8.15 -4.47
CA LEU A 35 2.71 -7.44 -4.74
C LEU A 35 2.57 -6.46 -5.91
N MET A 36 1.82 -6.82 -6.96
CA MET A 36 1.51 -5.91 -8.06
C MET A 36 0.66 -4.72 -7.60
N PHE A 37 -0.33 -4.94 -6.73
CA PHE A 37 -1.11 -3.85 -6.13
C PHE A 37 -0.22 -2.84 -5.40
N LEU A 38 0.69 -3.34 -4.56
CA LEU A 38 1.65 -2.47 -3.85
C LEU A 38 2.58 -1.74 -4.82
N ALA A 39 3.08 -2.42 -5.86
CA ALA A 39 3.90 -1.79 -6.88
C ALA A 39 3.14 -0.68 -7.64
N ASP A 40 1.87 -0.89 -7.95
CA ASP A 40 1.02 0.12 -8.59
C ASP A 40 0.78 1.33 -7.66
N LEU A 41 0.60 1.11 -6.35
CA LEU A 41 0.50 2.19 -5.37
C LEU A 41 1.80 3.02 -5.28
N ILE A 42 2.96 2.36 -5.21
CA ILE A 42 4.27 3.04 -5.19
C ILE A 42 4.45 3.86 -6.48
N LYS A 43 4.17 3.28 -7.64
CA LYS A 43 4.27 3.97 -8.94
C LYS A 43 3.30 5.15 -9.04
N ALA A 44 2.12 5.03 -8.46
CA ALA A 44 1.16 6.13 -8.44
C ALA A 44 1.67 7.28 -7.58
N GLN A 45 2.13 6.99 -6.37
CA GLN A 45 2.65 8.00 -5.46
C GLN A 45 3.88 8.72 -6.03
N ALA A 46 4.81 7.97 -6.62
CA ALA A 46 6.00 8.53 -7.26
C ALA A 46 5.68 9.48 -8.43
N LYS A 47 4.48 9.38 -9.02
CA LYS A 47 4.02 10.24 -10.11
C LYS A 47 3.08 11.35 -9.65
N GLU A 48 2.67 11.35 -8.39
CA GLU A 48 1.76 12.33 -7.85
C GLU A 48 2.52 13.61 -7.52
N THR A 49 2.02 14.74 -8.01
CA THR A 49 2.67 16.05 -7.85
C THR A 49 2.11 16.86 -6.68
N ARG A 50 0.95 16.45 -6.16
CA ARG A 50 0.31 17.00 -4.95
C ARG A 50 0.67 16.15 -3.74
N ASN A 51 0.79 16.79 -2.58
CA ASN A 51 1.24 16.21 -1.32
C ASN A 51 0.21 15.26 -0.64
N ASP A 52 -0.48 14.44 -1.42
CA ASP A 52 -1.36 13.41 -0.89
C ASP A 52 -0.54 12.12 -0.72
N ASN A 53 0.00 11.92 0.50
CA ASN A 53 0.67 10.66 0.86
C ASN A 53 -0.32 9.50 0.88
N ILE A 54 0.16 8.28 0.62
CA ILE A 54 -0.66 7.06 0.74
C ILE A 54 -0.36 6.39 2.06
N CYS A 55 -1.30 6.43 2.99
CA CYS A 55 -1.27 5.65 4.21
C CYS A 55 -2.34 4.56 4.16
N ILE A 56 -1.91 3.29 4.10
CA ILE A 56 -2.81 2.14 4.19
C ILE A 56 -2.45 1.25 5.36
N GLY A 57 -3.45 0.66 6.02
CA GLY A 57 -3.19 -0.15 7.20
C GLY A 57 -4.45 -0.77 7.79
N LYS A 58 -4.25 -1.66 8.77
CA LYS A 58 -5.32 -2.48 9.36
C LYS A 58 -6.44 -1.69 10.04
N SER A 59 -6.14 -0.49 10.53
CA SER A 59 -7.08 0.38 11.26
C SER A 59 -7.41 1.67 10.50
N VAL A 60 -6.96 1.80 9.25
CA VAL A 60 -7.12 3.01 8.44
C VAL A 60 -7.60 2.64 7.02
N ALA A 61 -7.44 3.55 6.06
CA ALA A 61 -7.74 3.29 4.66
C ALA A 61 -7.04 1.99 4.16
N GLY A 62 -7.74 1.22 3.32
CA GLY A 62 -7.20 -0.01 2.77
C GLY A 62 -7.14 -1.20 3.74
N SER A 63 -7.73 -1.12 4.94
CA SER A 63 -7.75 -2.22 5.94
C SER A 63 -8.18 -3.57 5.39
N LYS A 64 -9.15 -3.60 4.46
CA LYS A 64 -9.63 -4.81 3.78
C LYS A 64 -8.54 -5.58 3.01
N PHE A 65 -7.46 -4.90 2.63
CA PHE A 65 -6.34 -5.50 1.90
C PHE A 65 -5.30 -6.15 2.83
N PHE A 66 -5.44 -5.99 4.15
CA PHE A 66 -4.48 -6.54 5.11
C PHE A 66 -4.97 -7.85 5.71
N SER A 67 -4.06 -8.81 5.81
CA SER A 67 -4.30 -10.02 6.57
C SER A 67 -4.46 -9.69 8.06
N LYS A 68 -5.20 -10.54 8.78
CA LYS A 68 -5.30 -10.44 10.25
C LYS A 68 -3.94 -10.53 10.96
N LYS A 69 -2.94 -11.16 10.32
CA LYS A 69 -1.59 -11.38 10.85
C LYS A 69 -0.66 -10.18 10.70
N ALA A 70 -0.98 -9.22 9.82
CA ALA A 70 -0.16 -8.05 9.60
C ALA A 70 0.03 -7.28 10.93
N LYS A 71 1.23 -6.74 11.13
CA LYS A 71 1.59 -5.96 12.32
C LYS A 71 1.64 -4.47 12.05
N PHE A 72 1.90 -4.07 10.81
CA PHE A 72 2.16 -2.68 10.46
C PHE A 72 1.37 -2.22 9.22
N GLY A 73 1.03 -0.93 9.17
CA GLY A 73 0.59 -0.29 7.94
C GLY A 73 1.76 0.02 7.01
N ILE A 74 1.45 0.57 5.84
CA ILE A 74 2.42 1.04 4.85
C ILE A 74 2.11 2.51 4.56
N LEU A 75 3.10 3.37 4.77
CA LEU A 75 3.09 4.77 4.34
C LEU A 75 4.00 4.90 3.12
N ILE A 76 3.48 5.45 2.03
CA ILE A 76 4.24 5.80 0.83
C ILE A 76 4.18 7.32 0.71
N GLN A 77 5.34 7.95 0.81
CA GLN A 77 5.50 9.40 0.71
C GLN A 77 6.32 9.74 -0.53
N ASN A 78 5.84 10.71 -1.31
CA ASN A 78 6.64 11.34 -2.36
C ASN A 78 7.21 12.63 -1.78
N THR A 79 8.53 12.80 -1.79
CA THR A 79 9.17 14.02 -1.28
C THR A 79 9.25 15.12 -2.34
N ASP A 80 9.01 14.80 -3.61
CA ASP A 80 9.00 15.76 -4.71
C ASP A 80 7.66 16.49 -4.84
N SER A 81 6.60 15.98 -4.19
CA SER A 81 5.29 16.61 -4.21
C SER A 81 5.31 17.92 -3.42
N LYS A 82 4.89 19.01 -4.06
CA LYS A 82 4.82 20.33 -3.43
C LYS A 82 3.60 20.41 -2.53
N ILE A 83 3.77 21.06 -1.37
CA ILE A 83 2.68 21.41 -0.43
C ILE A 83 1.68 22.34 -1.13
#